data_AF-A0AAT9HI46-F1
#
_entry.id   AF-A0AAT9HI46-F1
#
_cell.length_a   1.000
_cell.length_b   1.000
_cell.length_c   1.000
_cell.angle_alpha   90.00
_cell.angle_beta   90.00
_cell.angle_gamma   90.00
#
_symmetry.space_group_name_H-M   'P 1'
#
loop_
_entity.id
_entity.type
_entity.pdbx_description
1 polymer ?
#
loop_
_entity_poly.entity_id
_entity_poly.type
_entity_poly.pdbx_seq_one_letter_code
_entity_poly.pdbx_strand_id
1 'polypeptide(L)'
;MSGEPLLEINASHFTPEDLSAGVRHDYQLTPRDAVVLQVNHRQMGVGGDNSWGAHTHDEFKLLADREYAYTYRLRPLTDVDEATALSRRPTAGSDREDLCAAPAGAGAARDPGRPST
;
A
#
# COMPACT_ATOMS: atom_id res chain seq x y z
N MET A 1 -3.05 2.74 -22.15
CA MET A 1 -3.55 2.65 -20.76
C MET A 1 -2.48 1.97 -19.91
N SER A 2 -1.74 2.76 -19.13
CA SER A 2 -0.84 2.30 -18.06
C SER A 2 -1.69 2.02 -16.81
N GLY A 3 -1.32 1.00 -16.01
CA GLY A 3 -1.96 0.75 -14.71
C GLY A 3 -1.49 1.77 -13.66
N GLU A 4 -2.14 1.78 -12.50
CA GLU A 4 -1.72 2.63 -11.37
C GLU A 4 -0.26 2.31 -10.95
N PRO A 5 0.56 3.33 -10.64
CA PRO A 5 1.99 3.14 -10.39
C PRO A 5 2.29 2.52 -9.03
N LEU A 6 1.35 2.58 -8.07
CA LEU A 6 1.51 2.06 -6.72
C LEU A 6 0.36 1.10 -6.42
N LEU A 7 0.71 -0.14 -6.07
CA LEU A 7 -0.19 -1.22 -5.70
C LEU A 7 0.38 -1.93 -4.48
N GLU A 8 -0.50 -2.53 -3.68
CA GLU A 8 -0.11 -3.45 -2.62
C GLU A 8 -0.19 -4.87 -3.13
N ILE A 9 0.86 -5.67 -2.89
CA ILE A 9 0.99 -7.03 -3.40
C ILE A 9 1.38 -7.98 -2.28
N ASN A 10 0.75 -9.15 -2.23
CA ASN A 10 1.15 -10.28 -1.39
C ASN A 10 1.18 -11.56 -2.24
N ALA A 11 2.19 -12.39 -2.06
CA ALA A 11 2.30 -13.70 -2.71
C ALA A 11 2.64 -14.76 -1.66
N SER A 12 1.77 -15.76 -1.50
CA SER A 12 1.88 -16.76 -0.43
C SER A 12 1.39 -18.14 -0.90
N HIS A 13 1.81 -19.21 -0.24
CA HIS A 13 1.28 -20.56 -0.44
C HIS A 13 -0.01 -20.84 0.37
N PHE A 14 -0.61 -19.80 0.95
CA PHE A 14 -1.81 -19.88 1.78
C PHE A 14 -2.88 -18.91 1.29
N THR A 15 -4.12 -19.39 1.24
CA THR A 15 -5.30 -18.53 1.02
C THR A 15 -5.64 -17.76 2.31
N PRO A 16 -6.37 -16.63 2.22
CA PRO A 16 -6.89 -15.95 3.41
C PRO A 16 -7.69 -16.86 4.33
N GLU A 17 -8.43 -17.83 3.76
CA GLU A 17 -9.22 -18.81 4.49
C GLU A 17 -8.32 -19.79 5.27
N ASP A 18 -7.21 -20.26 4.68
CA ASP A 18 -6.26 -21.14 5.38
C ASP A 18 -5.69 -20.47 6.63
N LEU A 19 -5.46 -19.15 6.58
CA LEU A 19 -4.89 -18.36 7.67
C LEU A 19 -5.91 -17.95 8.74
N SER A 20 -7.20 -17.89 8.39
CA SER A 20 -8.26 -17.39 9.30
C SER A 20 -9.15 -18.49 9.88
N ALA A 21 -9.26 -19.65 9.23
CA ALA A 21 -10.15 -20.73 9.63
C ALA A 21 -9.50 -21.67 10.64
N GLY A 22 -9.66 -21.38 11.93
CA GLY A 22 -9.42 -22.37 13.00
C GLY A 22 -7.95 -22.70 13.30
N VAL A 23 -7.02 -22.28 12.47
CA VAL A 23 -5.58 -22.38 12.73
C VAL A 23 -5.19 -21.41 13.84
N ARG A 24 -4.30 -21.85 14.73
CA ARG A 24 -3.76 -21.03 15.83
C ARG A 24 -2.24 -20.94 15.84
N HIS A 25 -1.59 -21.90 15.21
CA HIS A 25 -0.14 -22.00 15.15
C HIS A 25 0.31 -22.32 13.74
N ASP A 26 1.44 -21.74 13.34
CA ASP A 26 2.04 -21.83 12.01
C ASP A 26 2.28 -23.27 11.53
N TYR A 27 2.74 -24.16 12.41
CA TYR A 27 3.01 -25.57 12.07
C TYR A 27 1.77 -26.38 11.68
N GLN A 28 0.57 -25.85 11.93
CA GLN A 28 -0.69 -26.49 11.52
C GLN A 28 -1.02 -26.19 10.05
N LEU A 29 -0.36 -25.20 9.46
CA LEU A 29 -0.54 -24.83 8.07
C LEU A 29 0.21 -25.81 7.16
N THR A 30 -0.49 -26.32 6.15
CA THR A 30 0.12 -27.08 5.07
C THR A 30 0.19 -26.20 3.83
N PRO A 31 1.39 -25.86 3.31
CA PRO A 31 1.54 -25.06 2.11
C PRO A 31 0.85 -25.70 0.91
N ARG A 32 0.22 -24.89 0.06
CA ARG A 32 -0.36 -25.34 -1.21
C ARG A 32 0.71 -25.39 -2.31
N ASP A 33 0.51 -26.27 -3.30
CA ASP A 33 1.36 -26.31 -4.50
C ASP A 33 1.27 -25.00 -5.31
N ALA A 34 0.11 -24.33 -5.26
CA ALA A 34 -0.13 -23.06 -5.94
C ALA A 34 0.33 -21.86 -5.09
N VAL A 35 0.72 -20.78 -5.76
CA VAL A 35 0.94 -19.46 -5.15
C VAL A 35 -0.31 -18.61 -5.29
N VAL A 36 -0.81 -18.09 -4.17
CA VAL A 36 -1.92 -17.15 -4.07
C VAL A 36 -1.35 -15.73 -4.16
N LEU A 37 -1.67 -15.02 -5.24
CA LEU A 37 -1.30 -13.62 -5.47
C LEU A 37 -2.50 -12.72 -5.14
N GLN A 38 -2.31 -11.81 -4.18
CA GLN A 38 -3.26 -10.74 -3.88
C GLN A 38 -2.74 -9.43 -4.46
N VAL A 39 -3.57 -8.79 -5.29
CA VAL A 39 -3.30 -7.49 -5.92
C VAL A 39 -4.36 -6.53 -5.41
N ASN A 40 -3.96 -5.57 -4.57
CA ASN A 40 -4.87 -4.65 -3.92
C ASN A 40 -4.54 -3.21 -4.33
N HIS A 41 -5.58 -2.39 -4.48
CA HIS A 41 -5.39 -0.94 -4.56
C HIS A 41 -4.84 -0.41 -3.24
N ARG A 42 -5.52 -0.76 -2.14
CA ARG A 42 -5.23 -0.34 -0.77
C ARG A 42 -5.80 -1.38 0.19
N GLN A 43 -5.15 -1.53 1.34
CA GLN A 43 -5.66 -2.27 2.48
C GLN A 43 -5.88 -1.31 3.65
N MET A 44 -6.92 -1.55 4.46
CA MET A 44 -7.11 -0.78 5.68
C MET A 44 -5.95 -1.01 6.65
N GLY A 45 -5.48 0.05 7.29
CA GLY A 45 -4.43 -0.04 8.30
C GLY A 45 -4.84 -0.96 9.45
N VAL A 46 -3.87 -1.69 10.00
CA VAL A 46 -4.10 -2.69 11.07
C VAL A 46 -4.48 -2.02 12.41
N GLY A 47 -3.97 -0.81 12.68
CA GLY A 47 -4.06 -0.15 13.97
C GLY A 47 -2.97 -0.64 14.94
N GLY A 48 -3.22 -0.56 16.24
CA GLY A 48 -2.31 -1.09 17.26
C GLY A 48 -1.86 -0.12 18.34
N ASP A 49 -2.42 1.10 18.43
CA ASP A 49 -2.19 2.03 19.55
C ASP A 49 -2.42 1.35 20.92
N ASN A 50 -3.42 0.46 20.96
CA ASN A 50 -3.50 -0.59 21.95
C ASN A 50 -4.14 -1.85 21.35
N SER A 51 -3.99 -2.97 22.03
CA SER A 51 -4.52 -4.27 21.58
C SER A 51 -5.91 -4.59 22.16
N TRP A 52 -6.61 -3.62 22.75
CA TRP A 52 -7.86 -3.85 23.50
C TRP A 52 -8.98 -2.84 23.17
N GLY A 53 -8.97 -2.26 21.98
CA GLY A 53 -10.14 -1.55 21.44
C GLY A 53 -9.85 -0.27 20.66
N ALA A 54 -8.62 0.25 20.68
CA ALA A 54 -8.27 1.35 19.79
C ALA A 54 -8.40 0.93 18.33
N HIS A 55 -9.11 1.73 17.54
CA HIS A 55 -9.20 1.55 16.10
C HIS A 55 -8.00 2.19 15.38
N THR A 56 -7.81 1.79 14.13
CA THR A 56 -6.93 2.46 13.17
C THR A 56 -7.22 3.96 13.12
N HIS A 57 -6.19 4.79 12.93
CA HIS A 57 -6.35 6.23 12.69
C HIS A 57 -7.04 6.50 11.36
N ASP A 58 -7.77 7.61 11.25
CA ASP A 58 -8.66 7.88 10.12
C ASP A 58 -7.93 8.02 8.78
N GLU A 59 -6.68 8.50 8.78
CA GLU A 59 -5.84 8.61 7.59
C GLU A 59 -5.47 7.26 6.96
N PHE A 60 -5.60 6.15 7.70
CA PHE A 60 -5.34 4.79 7.23
C PHE A 60 -6.62 3.95 7.08
N LYS A 61 -7.80 4.58 7.15
CA LYS A 61 -9.08 3.91 6.91
C LYS A 61 -9.51 3.97 5.46
N LEU A 62 -10.23 2.93 5.04
CA LEU A 62 -11.00 2.93 3.81
C LEU A 62 -12.46 3.24 4.19
N LEU A 63 -12.89 4.47 3.94
CA LEU A 63 -14.20 4.96 4.38
C LEU A 63 -15.29 4.58 3.36
N ALA A 64 -16.44 4.14 3.87
CA ALA A 64 -17.55 3.63 3.04
C ALA A 64 -18.28 4.72 2.23
N ASP A 65 -18.05 5.99 2.54
CA ASP A 65 -18.64 7.15 1.86
C ASP A 65 -17.83 7.60 0.62
N ARG A 66 -16.88 6.78 0.17
CA ARG A 66 -16.00 7.07 -0.97
C ARG A 66 -16.05 5.96 -2.01
N GLU A 67 -15.93 6.36 -3.27
CA GLU A 67 -15.73 5.44 -4.39
C GLU A 67 -14.23 5.17 -4.58
N TYR A 68 -13.86 3.89 -4.70
CA TYR A 68 -12.50 3.46 -4.97
C TYR A 68 -12.48 2.63 -6.26
N ALA A 69 -11.74 3.10 -7.25
CA ALA A 69 -11.51 2.38 -8.50
C ALA A 69 -10.00 2.28 -8.76
N TYR A 70 -9.56 1.15 -9.33
CA TYR A 70 -8.19 0.97 -9.79
C TYR A 70 -8.15 -0.09 -10.89
N THR A 71 -7.07 -0.07 -11.67
CA THR A 71 -6.82 -1.07 -12.71
C THR A 71 -5.36 -1.51 -12.69
N TYR A 72 -5.13 -2.74 -13.11
CA TYR A 72 -3.81 -3.31 -13.27
C TYR A 72 -3.75 -4.14 -14.54
N ARG A 73 -2.53 -4.43 -15.00
CA ARG A 73 -2.28 -5.24 -16.20
C ARG A 73 -1.32 -6.36 -15.86
N LEU A 74 -1.73 -7.59 -16.16
CA LEU A 74 -0.86 -8.75 -16.08
C LEU A 74 -0.26 -9.03 -17.46
N ARG A 75 1.06 -9.21 -17.50
CA ARG A 75 1.79 -9.66 -18.68
C ARG A 75 2.60 -10.88 -18.29
N PRO A 76 2.39 -12.05 -18.90
CA PRO A 76 3.23 -13.21 -18.65
C PRO A 76 4.66 -12.91 -19.13
N LEU A 77 5.63 -13.33 -18.33
CA LEU A 77 7.04 -13.33 -18.72
C LEU A 77 7.41 -14.79 -18.95
N THR A 78 7.85 -15.10 -20.17
CA THR A 78 8.17 -16.47 -20.59
C THR A 78 9.64 -16.82 -20.36
N ASP A 79 10.47 -15.81 -20.08
CA ASP A 79 11.90 -15.95 -19.81
C ASP A 79 12.19 -15.52 -18.36
N VAL A 80 12.80 -16.44 -17.59
CA VAL A 80 13.06 -16.25 -16.16
C VAL A 80 14.20 -15.26 -15.92
N ASP A 81 15.18 -15.21 -16.81
CA ASP A 81 16.32 -14.29 -16.70
C ASP A 81 15.84 -12.86 -16.98
N GLU A 82 15.00 -12.66 -18.01
CA GLU A 82 14.32 -11.39 -18.27
C GLU A 82 13.45 -10.97 -17.07
N ALA A 83 12.66 -11.89 -16.51
CA ALA A 83 11.83 -11.62 -15.34
C ALA A 83 12.65 -11.20 -14.11
N THR A 84 13.77 -11.87 -13.87
CA THR A 84 14.69 -11.56 -12.77
C THR A 84 15.35 -10.20 -12.96
N ALA A 85 15.72 -9.86 -14.20
CA ALA A 85 16.26 -8.53 -14.51
C ALA A 85 15.20 -7.43 -14.31
N LEU A 86 13.97 -7.66 -14.76
CA LEU A 86 12.87 -6.70 -14.63
C LEU A 86 12.47 -6.45 -13.16
N SER A 87 12.45 -7.47 -12.31
CA SER A 87 12.03 -7.35 -10.90
C SER A 87 12.96 -6.47 -10.05
N ARG A 88 14.22 -6.33 -10.46
CA ARG A 88 15.23 -5.52 -9.75
C ARG A 88 15.33 -4.09 -10.26
N ARG A 89 14.57 -3.72 -11.29
CA ARG A 89 14.56 -2.35 -11.81
C ARG A 89 13.87 -1.43 -10.79
N PRO A 90 14.47 -0.28 -10.43
CA PRO A 90 13.80 0.72 -9.62
C PRO A 90 12.47 1.14 -10.26
N THR A 91 11.37 0.98 -9.54
CA THR A 91 10.03 1.36 -10.01
C THR A 91 9.80 2.87 -9.92
N ALA A 92 10.62 3.58 -9.15
CA ALA A 92 10.60 5.03 -9.06
C ALA A 92 11.55 5.65 -10.11
N GLY A 93 10.97 6.30 -11.13
CA GLY A 93 11.68 7.29 -11.95
C GLY A 93 11.99 6.87 -13.39
N SER A 94 10.98 6.82 -14.25
CA SER A 94 11.18 7.07 -15.69
C SER A 94 10.38 8.24 -16.26
N ASP A 95 9.35 8.76 -15.58
CA ASP A 95 8.46 9.77 -16.18
C ASP A 95 7.95 10.80 -15.14
N ARG A 96 8.85 11.54 -14.49
CA ARG A 96 8.45 12.67 -13.63
C ARG A 96 9.42 13.84 -13.68
N GLU A 97 9.61 14.39 -14.86
CA GLU A 97 9.64 15.84 -14.95
C GLU A 97 8.17 16.30 -15.09
N ASP A 98 7.81 17.44 -14.50
CA ASP A 98 6.52 18.16 -14.63
C ASP A 98 5.32 17.95 -13.70
N LEU A 99 5.32 17.14 -12.63
CA LEU A 99 4.15 17.16 -11.72
C LEU A 99 4.43 17.01 -10.22
N CYS A 100 5.49 17.66 -9.72
CA CYS A 100 5.64 17.90 -8.29
C CYS A 100 6.46 19.15 -8.00
N ALA A 101 5.99 20.28 -8.52
CA ALA A 101 6.31 21.58 -7.98
C ALA A 101 4.99 22.31 -7.72
N ALA A 102 4.41 22.08 -6.53
CA ALA A 102 3.56 23.12 -5.95
C ALA A 102 4.50 24.14 -5.30
N PRO A 103 4.38 25.45 -5.57
CA PRO A 103 5.31 26.42 -5.03
C PRO A 103 5.15 26.52 -3.51
N ALA A 104 6.28 26.38 -2.81
CA ALA A 104 6.40 26.77 -1.41
C ALA A 104 6.21 28.29 -1.30
N GLY A 105 4.98 28.71 -1.02
CA GLY A 105 4.66 30.07 -0.62
C GLY A 105 5.14 30.33 0.80
N ALA A 106 6.18 31.14 0.91
CA ALA A 106 6.77 31.61 2.16
C ALA A 106 5.79 32.41 3.03
N GLY A 107 5.88 32.22 4.34
CA GLY A 107 5.18 33.02 5.35
C GLY A 107 5.85 32.86 6.70
N ALA A 108 7.01 33.50 6.86
CA ALA A 108 7.79 33.51 8.09
C ALA A 108 7.06 34.20 9.24
N ALA A 109 7.26 33.67 10.45
CA ALA A 109 6.79 34.23 11.71
C ALA A 109 7.34 35.64 11.97
N ARG A 110 6.49 36.51 12.56
CA ARG A 110 6.89 37.63 13.42
C ARG A 110 5.83 37.84 14.51
N ASP A 111 6.17 37.51 15.75
CA ASP A 111 5.66 38.17 16.95
C ASP A 111 6.59 39.37 17.23
N PRO A 112 6.06 40.59 17.39
CA PRO A 112 5.96 41.14 18.75
C PRO A 112 4.76 42.08 18.96
N GLY A 113 4.19 42.08 20.18
CA GLY A 113 3.71 43.33 20.80
C GLY A 113 2.34 43.31 21.46
N ARG A 114 2.35 43.27 22.79
CA ARG A 114 1.26 43.72 23.68
C ARG A 114 0.96 45.21 23.45
N PRO A 115 -0.32 45.63 23.55
CA PRO A 115 -0.67 46.94 24.09
C PRO A 115 -1.53 46.84 25.36
N SER A 116 -1.34 47.84 26.22
CA SER A 116 -2.06 48.13 27.45
C SER A 116 -3.53 48.49 27.23
N THR A 117 -4.42 47.92 28.03
CA THR A 117 -5.43 48.65 28.82
C THR A 117 -5.67 47.83 30.09
#